data_AF-A0A1J4Z6G3-F1
#
_entry.id   AF-A0A1J4Z6G3-F1
#
_cell.length_a   1.000
_cell.length_b   1.000
_cell.length_c   1.000
_cell.angle_alpha   90.00
_cell.angle_beta   90.00
_cell.angle_gamma   90.00
#
_symmetry.space_group_name_H-M   'P 1'
#
loop_
_entity.id
_entity.type
_entity.pdbx_description
1 polymer ?
#
loop_
_entity_poly.entity_id
_entity_poly.type
_entity_poly.pdbx_seq_one_letter_code
_entity_poly.pdbx_strand_id
1 'polypeptide(L)'
;MEKRGLSGVVTTVLIILLVLVAIGVIWAAVRGPIQDVGKEINADCLKVDLEPVSCASTDGINYGVTWERGAGSGTVTDVKVIFRDMNGQSKVFEAGEGLGTLETRSGTYDVSALSGDLTFSVAAVVTPEGGEAKTCDEDFRPIDCTIA
;
A
#
# COMPACT_ATOMS: atom_id res chain seq x y z
N MET A 1 -20.91 51.88 -45.48
CA MET A 1 -21.06 50.75 -44.52
C MET A 1 -19.99 49.71 -44.86
N GLU A 2 -19.79 48.66 -44.07
CA GLU A 2 -18.82 47.55 -44.33
C GLU A 2 -17.39 47.68 -43.76
N LYS A 3 -17.24 47.64 -42.42
CA LYS A 3 -16.04 47.08 -41.71
C LYS A 3 -16.39 46.42 -40.38
N ARG A 4 -17.61 45.86 -40.23
CA ARG A 4 -18.08 45.28 -38.95
C ARG A 4 -17.78 43.77 -38.79
N GLY A 5 -17.32 43.08 -39.85
CA GLY A 5 -17.02 41.64 -39.81
C GLY A 5 -15.63 41.28 -39.26
N LEU A 6 -14.64 42.18 -39.40
CA LEU A 6 -13.25 41.88 -39.06
C LEU A 6 -13.00 41.83 -37.54
N SER A 7 -13.76 42.61 -36.76
CA SER A 7 -13.67 42.60 -35.29
C SER A 7 -14.19 41.30 -34.67
N GLY A 8 -15.25 40.73 -35.24
CA GLY A 8 -15.82 39.47 -34.77
C GLY A 8 -14.82 38.32 -34.85
N VAL A 9 -14.20 38.14 -36.03
CA VAL A 9 -13.23 37.08 -36.27
C VAL A 9 -12.02 37.19 -35.33
N VAL A 10 -11.46 38.39 -35.18
CA VAL A 10 -10.31 38.63 -34.29
C VAL A 10 -10.66 38.27 -32.85
N THR A 11 -11.87 38.62 -32.39
CA THR A 11 -12.31 38.31 -31.02
C THR A 11 -12.44 36.80 -30.81
N THR A 12 -13.02 36.06 -31.77
CA THR A 12 -13.11 34.60 -31.70
C THR A 12 -11.74 33.91 -31.69
N VAL A 13 -10.79 34.37 -32.50
CA VAL A 13 -9.43 33.79 -32.52
C VAL A 13 -8.72 34.05 -31.18
N LEU A 14 -8.89 35.24 -30.59
CA LEU A 14 -8.36 35.58 -29.27
C LEU A 14 -8.94 34.69 -28.17
N ILE A 15 -10.26 34.44 -28.21
CA ILE A 15 -10.93 33.55 -27.25
C ILE A 15 -10.40 32.13 -27.37
N ILE A 16 -10.24 31.59 -28.58
CA ILE A 16 -9.70 30.25 -28.79
C ILE A 16 -8.26 30.15 -28.26
N LEU A 17 -7.43 31.16 -28.55
CA LEU A 17 -6.06 31.22 -28.03
C LEU A 17 -6.01 31.20 -26.51
N LEU A 18 -6.87 31.98 -25.84
CA LEU A 18 -6.95 32.00 -24.39
C LEU A 18 -7.39 30.65 -23.80
N VAL A 19 -8.35 29.98 -24.45
CA VAL A 19 -8.81 28.65 -24.03
C VAL A 19 -7.69 27.60 -24.14
N LEU A 20 -6.90 27.63 -25.22
CA LEU A 20 -5.77 26.70 -25.39
C LEU A 20 -4.70 26.91 -24.31
N VAL A 21 -4.40 28.17 -23.96
CA VAL A 21 -3.48 28.49 -22.87
C VAL A 21 -4.02 27.98 -21.54
N ALA A 22 -5.31 28.19 -21.25
CA ALA A 22 -5.94 27.72 -20.02
C ALA A 22 -5.86 26.18 -19.88
N ILE A 23 -6.14 25.44 -20.96
CA ILE A 23 -6.01 23.97 -20.98
C ILE A 23 -4.56 23.55 -20.71
N GLY A 24 -3.58 24.24 -21.30
CA GLY A 24 -2.16 23.97 -21.08
C GLY A 24 -1.73 24.12 -19.62
N VAL A 25 -2.21 25.17 -18.94
CA VAL A 25 -1.91 25.40 -17.51
C VAL A 25 -2.56 24.32 -16.63
N ILE A 26 -3.81 23.94 -16.93
CA ILE A 26 -4.50 22.87 -16.20
C ILE A 26 -3.74 21.54 -16.33
N TRP A 27 -3.30 21.18 -17.54
CA TRP A 27 -2.53 19.96 -17.78
C TRP A 27 -1.19 19.97 -17.03
N ALA A 28 -0.49 21.11 -17.01
CA ALA A 28 0.76 21.25 -16.27
C ALA A 28 0.58 21.04 -14.77
N ALA A 29 -0.49 21.58 -14.18
CA ALA A 29 -0.79 21.44 -12.76
C ALA A 29 -1.24 20.02 -12.38
N VAL A 30 -2.00 19.34 -13.25
CA VAL A 30 -2.55 18.00 -12.98
C VAL A 30 -1.50 16.90 -13.16
N ARG A 31 -0.52 17.08 -14.04
CA ARG A 31 0.46 16.03 -14.38
C ARG A 31 1.35 15.61 -13.19
N GLY A 32 1.76 16.56 -12.35
CA GLY A 32 2.63 16.27 -11.20
C GLY A 32 1.97 15.30 -10.21
N PRO A 33 0.85 15.70 -9.58
CA PRO A 33 0.15 14.86 -8.61
C PRO A 33 -0.22 13.47 -9.12
N ILE A 34 -0.66 13.33 -10.38
CA ILE A 34 -1.00 12.03 -10.97
C ILE A 34 0.23 11.12 -11.09
N GLN A 35 1.37 11.67 -11.51
CA GLN A 35 2.60 10.89 -11.65
C GLN A 35 3.21 10.48 -10.31
N ASP A 36 3.00 11.27 -9.26
CA ASP A 36 3.52 10.96 -7.94
C ASP A 36 2.67 9.89 -7.24
N VAL A 37 1.33 9.97 -7.33
CA VAL A 37 0.43 8.91 -6.84
C VAL A 37 0.70 7.57 -7.53
N GLY A 38 1.01 7.56 -8.83
CA GLY A 38 1.30 6.33 -9.57
C GLY A 38 2.63 5.65 -9.22
N LYS A 39 3.59 6.37 -8.60
CA LYS A 39 4.89 5.80 -8.17
C LYS A 39 4.83 5.18 -6.78
N GLU A 40 3.91 5.66 -5.95
CA GLU A 40 3.75 5.19 -4.57
C GLU A 40 3.01 3.84 -4.52
N ILE A 41 2.11 3.60 -5.48
CA ILE A 41 1.40 2.32 -5.60
C ILE A 41 2.30 1.29 -6.28
N ASN A 42 2.94 0.43 -5.50
CA ASN A 42 3.59 -0.78 -6.02
C ASN A 42 2.50 -1.72 -6.57
N ALA A 43 2.33 -1.72 -7.90
CA ALA A 43 1.38 -2.60 -8.58
C ALA A 43 1.62 -4.08 -8.29
N ASP A 44 2.85 -4.49 -7.94
CA ASP A 44 3.17 -5.86 -7.56
C ASP A 44 2.66 -6.23 -6.16
N CYS A 45 2.55 -5.25 -5.25
CA CYS A 45 1.93 -5.46 -3.94
C CYS A 45 0.43 -5.70 -4.06
N LEU A 46 -0.23 -5.01 -4.99
CA LEU A 46 -1.68 -5.16 -5.22
C LEU A 46 -2.08 -6.54 -5.77
N LYS A 47 -1.11 -7.29 -6.31
CA LYS A 47 -1.35 -8.64 -6.82
C LYS A 47 -1.14 -9.73 -5.76
N VAL A 48 -0.45 -9.40 -4.66
CA VAL A 48 -0.23 -10.32 -3.55
C VAL A 48 -1.41 -10.22 -2.59
N ASP A 49 -1.98 -11.37 -2.26
CA ASP A 49 -3.08 -11.52 -1.32
C ASP A 49 -2.53 -12.19 -0.07
N LEU A 50 -2.33 -11.44 1.02
CA LEU A 50 -1.75 -11.93 2.27
C LEU A 50 -2.65 -11.49 3.41
N GLU A 51 -3.17 -12.44 4.18
CA GLU A 51 -4.17 -12.19 5.21
C GLU A 51 -3.73 -12.78 6.56
N PRO A 52 -3.87 -12.04 7.67
CA PRO A 52 -3.67 -12.59 9.01
C PRO A 52 -4.88 -13.47 9.38
N VAL A 53 -4.62 -14.69 9.85
CA VAL A 53 -5.66 -15.70 10.15
C VAL A 53 -5.97 -15.76 11.65
N SER A 54 -4.93 -15.79 12.49
CA SER A 54 -5.11 -15.90 13.93
C SER A 54 -3.96 -15.28 14.71
N CYS A 55 -4.28 -14.75 15.89
CA CYS A 55 -3.30 -14.29 16.87
C CYS A 55 -3.76 -14.69 18.27
N ALA A 56 -2.98 -15.52 18.96
CA ALA A 56 -3.29 -16.00 20.30
C ALA A 56 -2.06 -15.97 21.20
N SER A 57 -2.24 -15.52 22.45
CA SER A 57 -1.17 -15.57 23.45
C SER A 57 -0.88 -17.01 23.86
N THR A 58 0.39 -17.38 23.93
CA THR A 58 0.85 -18.68 24.44
C THR A 58 1.10 -18.59 25.95
N ASP A 59 1.80 -17.54 26.41
CA ASP A 59 2.23 -17.40 27.81
C ASP A 59 2.11 -15.95 28.33
N GLY A 60 1.31 -15.10 27.69
CA GLY A 60 1.21 -13.65 27.99
C GLY A 60 2.33 -12.79 27.42
N ILE A 61 3.47 -13.41 27.06
CA ILE A 61 4.64 -12.73 26.48
C ILE A 61 4.85 -13.14 25.01
N ASN A 62 4.66 -14.42 24.72
CA ASN A 62 4.76 -14.99 23.38
C ASN A 62 3.39 -15.07 22.74
N TYR A 63 3.30 -14.68 21.46
CA TYR A 63 2.07 -14.80 20.68
C TYR A 63 2.30 -15.71 19.49
N GLY A 64 1.45 -16.73 19.38
CA GLY A 64 1.33 -17.59 18.21
C GLY A 64 0.45 -16.88 17.18
N VAL A 65 1.03 -16.60 16.03
CA VAL A 65 0.33 -15.95 14.91
C VAL A 65 0.34 -16.84 13.70
N THR A 66 -0.76 -16.81 12.95
CA THR A 66 -0.91 -17.53 11.69
C THR A 66 -1.33 -16.53 10.61
N TRP A 67 -0.71 -16.64 9.45
CA TRP A 67 -1.07 -15.88 8.27
C TRP A 67 -1.10 -16.80 7.06
N GLU A 68 -1.91 -16.44 6.08
CA GLU A 68 -2.04 -17.20 4.85
C GLU A 68 -1.90 -16.30 3.64
N ARG A 69 -1.36 -16.88 2.58
CA ARG A 69 -1.32 -16.24 1.27
C ARG A 69 -2.44 -16.80 0.41
N GLY A 70 -3.30 -15.94 -0.10
CA GLY A 70 -4.37 -16.33 -1.02
C GLY A 70 -3.90 -16.67 -2.43
N ALA A 71 -4.84 -16.67 -3.39
CA ALA A 71 -4.58 -17.01 -4.79
C ALA A 71 -3.93 -15.86 -5.60
N GLY A 72 -3.42 -14.82 -4.93
CA GLY A 72 -2.80 -13.66 -5.55
C GLY A 72 -1.56 -14.01 -6.37
N SER A 73 -1.38 -13.34 -7.51
CA SER A 73 -0.23 -13.53 -8.40
C SER A 73 0.97 -12.69 -7.92
N GLY A 74 2.16 -13.27 -7.82
CA GLY A 74 3.37 -12.53 -7.41
C GLY A 74 4.36 -13.42 -6.67
N THR A 75 5.61 -12.99 -6.57
CA THR A 75 6.62 -13.71 -5.79
C THR A 75 6.84 -12.96 -4.49
N VAL A 76 6.35 -13.54 -3.40
CA VAL A 76 6.64 -13.06 -2.05
C VAL A 76 7.99 -13.62 -1.67
N THR A 77 8.96 -12.75 -1.44
CA THR A 77 10.34 -13.13 -1.06
C THR A 77 10.51 -13.24 0.45
N ASP A 78 9.73 -12.46 1.20
CA ASP A 78 9.73 -12.45 2.67
C ASP A 78 8.38 -11.91 3.16
N VAL A 79 8.06 -12.18 4.42
CA VAL A 79 6.86 -11.66 5.08
C VAL A 79 7.27 -10.96 6.38
N LYS A 80 6.77 -9.75 6.56
CA LYS A 80 6.93 -9.00 7.80
C LYS A 80 5.68 -9.13 8.64
N VAL A 81 5.88 -9.51 9.89
CA VAL A 81 4.87 -9.68 10.93
C VAL A 81 4.94 -8.44 11.80
N ILE A 82 3.83 -7.74 11.94
CA ILE A 82 3.76 -6.44 12.60
C ILE A 82 2.78 -6.56 13.76
N PHE A 83 3.27 -6.27 14.96
CA PHE A 83 2.42 -6.12 16.15
C PHE A 83 2.34 -4.65 16.50
N ARG A 84 1.13 -4.18 16.83
CA ARG A 84 0.90 -2.80 17.26
C ARG A 84 0.04 -2.76 18.51
N ASP A 85 0.46 -1.93 19.48
CA ASP A 85 -0.30 -1.69 20.70
C ASP A 85 -1.27 -0.50 20.56
N MET A 86 -2.14 -0.32 21.56
CA MET A 86 -3.06 0.81 21.61
C MET A 86 -2.36 2.18 21.77
N ASN A 87 -1.11 2.20 22.21
CA ASN A 87 -0.32 3.42 22.38
C ASN A 87 0.39 3.83 21.08
N GLY A 88 0.22 3.06 20.00
CA GLY A 88 0.85 3.29 18.71
C GLY A 88 2.30 2.80 18.61
N GLN A 89 2.81 2.05 19.61
CA GLN A 89 4.08 1.35 19.46
C GLN A 89 3.90 0.14 18.56
N SER A 90 4.83 -0.02 17.62
CA SER A 90 4.85 -1.16 16.71
C SER A 90 6.17 -1.90 16.80
N LYS A 91 6.11 -3.23 16.70
CA LYS A 91 7.27 -4.11 16.61
C LYS A 91 7.14 -4.96 15.37
N VAL A 92 8.14 -4.87 14.51
CA VAL A 92 8.19 -5.59 13.23
C VAL A 92 9.16 -6.75 13.35
N PHE A 93 8.72 -7.92 12.94
CA PHE A 93 9.51 -9.13 12.85
C PHE A 93 9.57 -9.60 11.40
N GLU A 94 10.71 -10.15 11.02
CA GLU A 94 10.85 -10.86 9.75
C GLU A 94 10.43 -12.31 10.01
N ALA A 95 9.41 -12.77 9.30
CA ALA A 95 9.00 -14.17 9.37
C ALA A 95 9.97 -15.10 8.64
N GLY A 96 10.86 -14.51 7.83
CA GLY A 96 11.75 -15.24 6.95
C GLY A 96 11.02 -15.77 5.74
N GLU A 97 11.77 -16.52 4.92
CA GLU A 97 11.44 -17.14 3.62
C GLU A 97 10.05 -16.83 3.02
N GLY A 98 10.02 -16.45 1.75
CA GLY A 98 8.80 -16.25 0.99
C GLY A 98 7.71 -17.31 1.17
N LEU A 99 6.45 -16.90 1.02
CA LEU A 99 5.28 -17.79 1.01
C LEU A 99 4.84 -18.13 -0.41
N GLY A 100 4.63 -19.41 -0.67
CA GLY A 100 3.96 -19.93 -1.85
C GLY A 100 2.49 -19.52 -1.93
N THR A 101 1.88 -19.67 -3.11
CA THR A 101 0.45 -19.43 -3.28
C THR A 101 -0.36 -20.44 -2.47
N LEU A 102 -1.39 -19.97 -1.76
CA LEU A 102 -2.21 -20.81 -0.87
C LEU A 102 -1.42 -21.49 0.26
N GLU A 103 -0.24 -20.95 0.60
CA GLU A 103 0.55 -21.42 1.74
C GLU A 103 0.12 -20.69 3.01
N THR A 104 -0.06 -21.46 4.07
CA THR A 104 -0.29 -20.96 5.43
C THR A 104 0.99 -21.15 6.23
N ARG A 105 1.39 -20.14 6.99
CA ARG A 105 2.51 -20.24 7.91
C ARG A 105 2.13 -19.70 9.28
N SER A 106 2.75 -20.28 10.30
CA SER A 106 2.61 -19.84 11.67
C SER A 106 3.97 -19.60 12.29
N GLY A 107 4.04 -18.63 13.20
CA GLY A 107 5.24 -18.32 13.96
C GLY A 107 4.89 -17.92 15.39
N THR A 108 5.89 -17.96 16.27
CA THR A 108 5.76 -17.48 17.63
C THR A 108 6.75 -16.34 17.84
N TYR A 109 6.27 -15.19 18.32
CA TYR A 109 7.09 -14.00 18.50
C TYR A 109 6.99 -13.45 19.92
N ASP A 110 8.13 -13.02 20.45
CA ASP A 110 8.24 -12.35 21.74
C ASP A 110 7.90 -10.85 21.58
N VAL A 111 6.74 -10.48 22.10
CA VAL A 111 6.24 -9.09 22.07
C VAL A 111 6.33 -8.43 23.44
N SER A 112 7.28 -8.86 24.27
CA SER A 112 7.53 -8.34 25.63
C SER A 112 7.70 -6.81 25.72
N ALA A 113 8.07 -6.18 24.61
CA ALA A 113 8.22 -4.73 24.49
C ALA A 113 6.89 -3.97 24.32
N LEU A 114 5.80 -4.68 24.02
CA LEU A 114 4.47 -4.13 23.81
C LEU A 114 3.57 -4.45 25.02
N SER A 115 2.59 -3.60 25.29
CA SER A 115 1.71 -3.75 26.45
C SER A 115 0.26 -3.40 26.13
N GLY A 116 -0.68 -4.11 26.76
CA GLY A 116 -2.12 -3.93 26.52
C GLY A 116 -2.64 -4.78 25.36
N ASP A 117 -3.76 -4.36 24.78
CA ASP A 117 -4.38 -5.04 23.64
C ASP A 117 -3.49 -4.88 22.40
N LEU A 118 -3.20 -6.01 21.74
CA LEU A 118 -2.32 -6.06 20.59
C LEU A 118 -3.12 -6.34 19.32
N THR A 119 -2.77 -5.61 18.27
CA THR A 119 -3.25 -5.84 16.91
C THR A 119 -2.13 -6.47 16.08
N PHE A 120 -2.49 -7.48 15.29
CA PHE A 120 -1.58 -8.19 14.42
C PHE A 120 -1.91 -7.90 12.95
N SER A 121 -0.88 -7.48 12.22
CA SER A 121 -0.91 -7.23 10.78
C SER A 121 0.28 -7.90 10.10
N VAL A 122 0.13 -8.12 8.78
CA VAL A 122 1.19 -8.69 7.94
C VAL A 122 1.45 -7.80 6.75
N ALA A 123 2.71 -7.76 6.30
CA ALA A 123 3.13 -7.06 5.10
C ALA A 123 4.01 -7.97 4.24
N ALA A 124 3.70 -8.07 2.96
CA ALA A 124 4.52 -8.84 2.02
C ALA A 124 5.77 -8.06 1.60
N VAL A 125 6.88 -8.75 1.37
CA VAL A 125 8.06 -8.19 0.72
C VAL A 125 8.17 -8.82 -0.66
N VAL A 126 8.05 -8.00 -1.69
CA VAL A 126 8.11 -8.43 -3.09
C VAL A 126 9.39 -7.91 -3.74
N THR A 127 9.99 -8.74 -4.58
CA THR A 127 11.13 -8.33 -5.41
C THR A 127 10.65 -8.25 -6.85
N PRO A 128 10.45 -7.05 -7.42
CA PRO A 128 10.09 -6.90 -8.83
C PRO A 128 11.23 -7.40 -9.73
N GLU A 129 10.90 -7.89 -10.93
CA GLU A 129 11.88 -8.41 -11.88
C GLU A 129 12.97 -7.36 -12.19
N GLY A 130 14.18 -7.57 -11.67
CA GLY A 130 15.34 -6.70 -11.88
C GLY A 130 15.48 -5.53 -10.90
N GLY A 131 14.70 -5.50 -9.81
CA GLY A 131 14.76 -4.43 -8.79
C GLY A 131 15.18 -4.91 -7.40
N GLU A 132 15.29 -3.96 -6.47
CA GLU A 132 15.50 -4.22 -5.04
C GLU A 132 14.19 -4.69 -4.37
N ALA A 133 14.32 -5.48 -3.31
CA ALA A 133 13.18 -5.92 -2.52
C ALA A 133 12.43 -4.71 -1.93
N LYS A 134 11.11 -4.64 -2.16
CA LYS A 134 10.24 -3.60 -1.62
C LYS A 134 9.26 -4.22 -0.64
N THR A 135 9.08 -3.56 0.51
CA THR A 135 8.02 -3.91 1.46
C THR A 135 6.71 -3.29 0.98
N CYS A 136 5.66 -4.11 0.91
CA CYS A 136 4.30 -3.67 0.64
C CYS A 136 3.68 -3.01 1.86
N ASP A 137 2.61 -2.25 1.65
CA ASP A 137 1.81 -1.74 2.76
C ASP A 137 1.27 -2.89 3.62
N GLU A 138 1.07 -2.61 4.90
CA GLU A 138 0.44 -3.54 5.85
C GLU A 138 -0.97 -3.88 5.40
N ASP A 139 -1.40 -5.14 5.60
CA ASP A 139 -2.77 -5.53 5.29
C ASP A 139 -3.76 -4.67 6.09
N PHE A 140 -4.82 -4.23 5.40
CA PHE A 140 -5.81 -3.30 5.94
C PHE A 140 -6.77 -3.95 6.95
N ARG A 141 -6.65 -5.26 7.21
CA ARG A 141 -7.47 -6.00 8.18
C ARG A 141 -6.61 -6.55 9.31
N PRO A 142 -6.13 -5.69 10.23
CA PRO A 142 -5.51 -6.17 11.46
C PRO A 142 -6.51 -7.04 12.24
N ILE A 143 -6.00 -8.08 12.89
CA ILE A 143 -6.78 -8.90 13.83
C ILE A 143 -6.32 -8.63 15.26
N ASP A 144 -7.29 -8.60 16.19
CA ASP A 144 -6.99 -8.46 17.61
C ASP A 144 -6.44 -9.78 18.17
N CYS A 145 -5.32 -9.67 18.87
CA CYS A 145 -4.70 -10.81 19.53
C CYS A 145 -5.49 -11.17 20.79
N THR A 146 -5.98 -12.41 20.85
CA THR A 146 -6.71 -12.88 22.03
C THR A 146 -5.73 -13.43 23.07
N ILE A 147 -5.94 -13.06 24.33
CA ILE A 147 -5.23 -13.67 25.47
C ILE A 147 -5.99 -14.94 25.84
N ALA A 148 -5.33 -16.10 25.71
CA ALA A 148 -5.89 -17.39 26.12
C ALA A 148 -5.87 -17.55 27.65
#